data_AF-R3WMI8-F1
#
_entry.id   AF-R3WMI8-F1
#
_cell.length_a   1.000
_cell.length_b   1.000
_cell.length_c   1.000
_cell.angle_alpha   90.00
_cell.angle_beta   90.00
_cell.angle_gamma   90.00
#
_symmetry.space_group_name_H-M   'P 1'
#
loop_
_entity.id
_entity.type
_entity.pdbx_description
1 polymer ?
#
loop_
_entity_poly.entity_id
_entity_poly.type
_entity_poly.pdbx_seq_one_letter_code
_entity_poly.pdbx_strand_id
1 'polypeptide(L)'
;MSKSKKRFSKIIFIFLCLLFVCGLFALIVLNNINIAENWFGINEYELAEIKNQLIQVVPYIWYSVIGLFVVISLIMGVKKRRKPLYWLAMLVIFPLIMLIIGGVSTTIPFDKNNFREEEKAEEIMTSLSELKLLKGKNLQLISFSFHIRNVPLKSGVYAVTRVINPTTDLQDEYWYWSTNPLMKWRKDADEFPIPAQKTISFDEIDWKVIPKVIKETEHRVSKLDTYYPGVSIVILGDAGDRWTWTVGIQDVRGRTSLNMVYDLEGNYLSEWS
;
A
#
# COMPACT_ATOMS: atom_id res chain seq x y z
N MET A 1 -14.18 49.51 -12.98
CA MET A 1 -14.60 48.16 -12.49
C MET A 1 -15.62 48.35 -11.37
N SER A 2 -16.88 47.92 -11.54
CA SER A 2 -17.98 48.26 -10.63
C SER A 2 -17.78 47.70 -9.21
N LYS A 3 -18.26 48.43 -8.18
CA LYS A 3 -18.19 48.03 -6.77
C LYS A 3 -18.78 46.63 -6.51
N SER A 4 -19.79 46.20 -7.28
CA SER A 4 -20.41 44.88 -7.11
C SER A 4 -19.48 43.73 -7.54
N LYS A 5 -18.73 43.87 -8.65
CA LYS A 5 -17.72 42.87 -9.07
C LYS A 5 -16.59 42.71 -8.03
N LYS A 6 -16.18 43.79 -7.37
CA LYS A 6 -15.19 43.73 -6.28
C LYS A 6 -15.74 43.02 -5.02
N ARG A 7 -17.00 43.26 -4.65
CA ARG A 7 -17.65 42.57 -3.51
C ARG A 7 -17.84 41.08 -3.79
N PHE A 8 -18.33 40.71 -4.97
CA PHE A 8 -18.52 39.32 -5.36
C PHE A 8 -17.21 38.52 -5.36
N SER A 9 -16.12 39.12 -5.89
CA SER A 9 -14.80 38.50 -5.84
C SER A 9 -14.27 38.30 -4.41
N LYS A 10 -14.58 39.20 -3.47
CA LYS A 10 -14.21 39.04 -2.06
C LYS A 10 -15.02 37.93 -1.37
N ILE A 11 -16.31 37.82 -1.67
CA ILE A 11 -17.17 36.77 -1.12
C ILE A 11 -16.70 35.39 -1.58
N ILE A 12 -16.41 35.24 -2.87
CA ILE A 12 -15.83 33.99 -3.41
C ILE A 12 -14.50 33.66 -2.72
N PHE A 13 -13.63 34.65 -2.53
CA PHE A 13 -12.34 34.44 -1.87
C PHE A 13 -12.52 33.96 -0.42
N ILE A 14 -13.41 34.60 0.36
CA ILE A 14 -13.71 34.19 1.74
C ILE A 14 -14.30 32.77 1.77
N PHE A 15 -15.20 32.45 0.84
CA PHE A 15 -15.78 31.12 0.73
C PHE A 15 -14.74 30.05 0.40
N LEU A 16 -13.80 30.33 -0.51
CA LEU A 16 -12.68 29.44 -0.82
C LEU A 16 -11.75 29.24 0.40
N CYS A 17 -11.46 30.31 1.16
CA CYS A 17 -10.70 30.18 2.40
C CYS A 17 -11.42 29.32 3.44
N LEU A 18 -12.73 29.49 3.61
CA LEU A 18 -13.54 28.66 4.50
C LEU A 18 -13.52 27.19 4.07
N LEU A 19 -13.71 26.90 2.78
CA LEU A 19 -13.61 25.54 2.25
C LEU A 19 -12.23 24.92 2.51
N PHE A 20 -11.16 25.70 2.34
CA PHE A 20 -9.80 25.24 2.62
C PHE A 20 -9.59 24.92 4.11
N VAL A 21 -10.06 25.80 5.01
CA VAL A 21 -9.98 25.57 6.45
C VAL A 21 -10.82 24.37 6.88
N CYS A 22 -12.05 24.23 6.37
CA CYS A 22 -12.90 23.06 6.63
C CYS A 22 -12.26 21.77 6.10
N GLY A 23 -11.63 21.80 4.92
CA GLY A 23 -10.90 20.66 4.36
C GLY A 23 -9.70 20.25 5.21
N LEU A 24 -8.90 21.22 5.70
CA LEU A 24 -7.80 20.97 6.64
C LEU A 24 -8.31 20.38 7.96
N PHE A 25 -9.40 20.92 8.48
CA PHE A 25 -10.01 20.44 9.72
C PHE A 25 -10.54 19.01 9.57
N ALA A 26 -11.21 18.71 8.45
CA ALA A 26 -11.63 17.35 8.13
C ALA A 26 -10.45 16.39 8.05
N LEU A 27 -9.32 16.78 7.42
CA LEU A 27 -8.11 15.96 7.39
C LEU A 27 -7.51 15.71 8.79
N ILE A 28 -7.53 16.71 9.67
CA ILE A 28 -7.03 16.58 11.05
C ILE A 28 -7.91 15.63 11.86
N VAL A 29 -9.23 15.82 11.80
CA VAL A 29 -10.22 14.98 12.49
C VAL A 29 -10.14 13.55 11.98
N LEU A 30 -10.11 13.36 10.66
CA LEU A 30 -10.02 12.04 10.06
C LEU A 30 -8.73 11.35 10.49
N ASN A 31 -7.59 12.05 10.54
CA ASN A 31 -6.32 11.42 10.91
C ASN A 31 -6.11 11.18 12.41
N ASN A 32 -7.03 11.61 13.29
CA ASN A 32 -6.89 11.44 14.73
C ASN A 32 -8.15 10.81 15.36
N ILE A 33 -8.05 9.52 15.69
CA ILE A 33 -9.12 8.73 16.30
C ILE A 33 -9.67 9.40 17.56
N ASN A 34 -8.78 9.87 18.45
CA ASN A 34 -9.19 10.51 19.70
C ASN A 34 -9.99 11.80 19.46
N ILE A 35 -9.71 12.55 18.39
CA ILE A 35 -10.48 13.77 18.08
C ILE A 35 -11.82 13.39 17.45
N ALA A 36 -11.85 12.41 16.54
CA ALA A 36 -13.06 11.93 15.90
C ALA A 36 -14.07 11.36 16.92
N GLU A 37 -13.60 10.54 17.85
CA GLU A 37 -14.42 9.95 18.91
C GLU A 37 -14.95 11.03 19.87
N ASN A 38 -14.08 11.93 20.34
CA ASN A 38 -14.46 12.96 21.32
C ASN A 38 -15.41 14.03 20.75
N TRP A 39 -15.29 14.39 19.47
CA TRP A 39 -16.05 15.50 18.88
C TRP A 39 -17.28 15.05 18.10
N PHE A 40 -17.26 13.84 17.55
CA PHE A 40 -18.32 13.35 16.67
C PHE A 40 -18.93 12.03 17.15
N GLY A 41 -18.40 11.41 18.21
CA GLY A 41 -18.88 10.12 18.72
C GLY A 41 -18.62 8.96 17.76
N ILE A 42 -17.75 9.16 16.76
CA ILE A 42 -17.46 8.18 15.72
C ILE A 42 -16.45 7.18 16.28
N ASN A 43 -16.80 5.89 16.26
CA ASN A 43 -15.88 4.85 16.72
C ASN A 43 -14.78 4.59 15.67
N GLU A 44 -13.75 3.84 16.06
CA GLU A 44 -12.55 3.65 15.23
C GLU A 44 -12.82 2.94 13.90
N TYR A 45 -13.81 2.04 13.88
CA TYR A 45 -14.21 1.26 12.71
C TYR A 45 -14.99 2.13 11.72
N GLU A 46 -15.95 2.92 12.22
CA GLU A 46 -16.69 3.92 11.43
C GLU A 46 -15.75 4.97 10.84
N LEU A 47 -14.76 5.44 11.62
CA LEU A 47 -13.77 6.40 11.13
C LEU A 47 -12.92 5.84 9.99
N ALA A 48 -12.54 4.57 10.10
CA ALA A 48 -11.77 3.88 9.07
C ALA A 48 -12.63 3.66 7.80
N GLU A 49 -13.91 3.32 7.95
CA GLU A 49 -14.85 3.21 6.83
C GLU A 49 -15.02 4.56 6.11
N ILE A 50 -15.24 5.65 6.85
CA ILE A 50 -15.34 7.01 6.28
C ILE A 50 -14.07 7.38 5.53
N LYS A 51 -12.88 7.06 6.07
CA LYS A 51 -11.61 7.27 5.36
C LYS A 51 -11.56 6.50 4.05
N ASN A 52 -11.95 5.23 4.05
CA ASN A 52 -11.89 4.40 2.85
C ASN A 52 -12.87 4.89 1.77
N GLN A 53 -14.09 5.24 2.15
CA GLN A 53 -15.06 5.87 1.25
C GLN A 53 -14.52 7.20 0.70
N LEU A 54 -13.91 8.03 1.55
CA LEU A 54 -13.28 9.28 1.12
C LEU A 54 -12.11 9.03 0.16
N ILE A 55 -11.24 8.05 0.41
CA ILE A 55 -10.14 7.70 -0.52
C ILE A 55 -10.68 7.35 -1.91
N GLN A 56 -11.83 6.67 -2.00
CA GLN A 56 -12.48 6.36 -3.28
C GLN A 56 -13.08 7.61 -3.96
N VAL A 57 -13.55 8.59 -3.17
CA VAL A 57 -14.21 9.80 -3.68
C VAL A 57 -13.22 10.95 -3.97
N VAL A 58 -12.09 10.98 -3.26
CA VAL A 58 -11.03 12.00 -3.37
C VAL A 58 -10.54 12.20 -4.81
N PRO A 59 -10.30 11.16 -5.64
CA PRO A 59 -9.95 11.35 -7.04
C PRO A 59 -10.98 12.20 -7.80
N TYR A 60 -12.28 11.94 -7.61
CA TYR A 60 -13.34 12.69 -8.29
C TYR A 60 -13.43 14.14 -7.80
N ILE A 61 -13.26 14.37 -6.50
CA ILE A 61 -13.18 15.73 -5.93
C ILE A 61 -11.95 16.45 -6.49
N TRP A 62 -10.81 15.77 -6.59
CA TRP A 62 -9.56 16.31 -7.11
C TRP A 62 -9.69 16.71 -8.59
N TYR A 63 -10.24 15.84 -9.43
CA TYR A 63 -10.51 16.16 -10.83
C TYR A 63 -11.50 17.32 -10.97
N SER A 64 -12.50 17.40 -10.09
CA SER A 64 -13.45 18.52 -10.07
C SER A 64 -12.77 19.85 -9.72
N VAL A 65 -11.84 19.85 -8.76
CA VAL A 65 -11.04 21.03 -8.39
C VAL A 65 -10.13 21.46 -9.54
N ILE A 66 -9.46 20.52 -10.21
CA ILE A 66 -8.63 20.80 -11.40
C ILE A 66 -9.50 21.39 -12.53
N GLY A 67 -10.65 20.80 -12.81
CA GLY A 67 -11.59 21.30 -13.83
C GLY A 67 -12.08 22.71 -13.52
N LEU A 68 -12.47 22.97 -12.27
CA LEU A 68 -12.88 24.30 -11.83
C LEU A 68 -11.74 25.32 -11.95
N PHE A 69 -10.51 24.94 -11.60
CA PHE A 69 -9.34 25.79 -11.73
C PHE A 69 -9.06 26.17 -13.19
N VAL A 70 -9.19 25.23 -14.14
CA VAL A 70 -9.04 25.48 -15.57
C VAL A 70 -10.09 26.50 -16.05
N VAL A 71 -11.36 26.34 -15.65
CA VAL A 71 -12.45 27.28 -16.00
C VAL A 71 -12.18 28.68 -15.44
N ILE A 72 -11.79 28.79 -14.18
CA ILE A 72 -11.47 30.09 -13.55
C ILE A 72 -10.27 30.74 -14.24
N SER A 73 -9.23 29.96 -14.53
CA SER A 73 -8.02 30.43 -15.23
C SER A 73 -8.33 30.91 -16.65
N LEU A 74 -9.24 30.24 -17.37
CA LEU A 74 -9.76 30.69 -18.66
C LEU A 74 -10.46 32.05 -18.54
N ILE A 75 -11.40 32.19 -17.59
CA ILE A 75 -12.16 33.43 -17.36
C ILE A 75 -11.23 34.61 -17.02
N MET A 76 -10.24 34.38 -16.14
CA MET A 76 -9.26 35.39 -15.76
C MET A 76 -8.28 35.71 -16.89
N GLY A 77 -7.91 34.70 -17.68
CA GLY A 77 -6.99 34.81 -18.82
C GLY A 77 -7.54 35.64 -19.98
N VAL A 78 -8.86 35.78 -20.12
CA VAL A 78 -9.47 36.69 -21.13
C VAL A 78 -8.90 38.12 -21.03
N LYS A 79 -8.50 38.58 -19.84
CA LYS A 79 -7.87 39.89 -19.64
C LYS A 79 -6.35 39.92 -19.87
N LYS A 80 -5.71 38.76 -19.96
CA LYS A 80 -4.25 38.57 -20.11
C LYS A 80 -3.87 37.95 -21.46
N ARG A 81 -4.75 38.07 -22.48
CA ARG A 81 -4.63 37.45 -23.82
C ARG A 81 -3.22 37.48 -24.45
N ARG A 82 -2.43 38.55 -24.24
CA ARG A 82 -1.08 38.71 -24.82
C ARG A 82 0.07 38.12 -24.00
N LYS A 83 -0.19 37.37 -22.92
CA LYS A 83 0.84 36.76 -22.07
C LYS A 83 0.87 35.23 -22.28
N PRO A 84 1.57 34.70 -23.30
CA PRO A 84 1.60 33.27 -23.60
C PRO A 84 2.13 32.43 -22.43
N LEU A 85 3.12 32.94 -21.69
CA LEU A 85 3.65 32.32 -20.47
C LEU A 85 2.58 32.11 -19.38
N TYR A 86 1.61 33.02 -19.25
CA TYR A 86 0.51 32.87 -18.30
C TYR A 86 -0.41 31.71 -18.70
N TRP A 87 -0.71 31.58 -19.99
CA TRP A 87 -1.53 30.49 -20.51
C TRP A 87 -0.84 29.13 -20.38
N LEU A 88 0.45 29.06 -20.72
CA LEU A 88 1.26 27.85 -20.57
C LEU A 88 1.33 27.40 -19.11
N ALA A 89 1.63 28.33 -18.19
CA ALA A 89 1.76 28.00 -16.77
C ALA A 89 0.42 27.55 -16.15
N MET A 90 -0.68 28.28 -16.42
CA MET A 90 -1.95 28.07 -15.72
C MET A 90 -2.86 27.02 -16.36
N LEU A 91 -2.78 26.78 -17.67
CA LEU A 91 -3.66 25.81 -18.34
C LEU A 91 -2.98 24.48 -18.70
N VAL A 92 -1.63 24.47 -18.74
CA VAL A 92 -0.89 23.26 -19.13
C VAL A 92 -0.05 22.77 -17.96
N ILE A 93 0.91 23.56 -17.50
CA ILE A 93 1.90 23.11 -16.51
C ILE A 93 1.24 22.81 -15.16
N PHE A 94 0.46 23.75 -14.61
CA PHE A 94 -0.13 23.57 -13.28
C PHE A 94 -1.17 22.43 -13.22
N PRO A 95 -2.12 22.30 -14.17
CA PRO A 95 -3.01 21.14 -14.22
C PRO A 95 -2.25 19.83 -14.41
N LEU A 96 -1.21 19.80 -15.24
CA LEU A 96 -0.39 18.59 -15.44
C LEU A 96 0.35 18.20 -14.15
N ILE A 97 0.95 19.16 -13.43
CA ILE A 97 1.59 18.89 -12.13
C ILE A 97 0.57 18.37 -11.13
N MET A 98 -0.62 18.98 -11.05
CA MET A 98 -1.70 18.52 -10.15
C MET A 98 -2.27 17.15 -10.54
N LEU A 99 -2.32 16.82 -11.83
CA LEU A 99 -2.70 15.51 -12.34
C LEU A 99 -1.62 14.47 -12.07
N ILE A 100 -0.34 14.82 -12.21
CA ILE A 100 0.78 13.93 -11.87
C ILE A 100 0.77 13.69 -10.36
N ILE A 101 0.73 14.73 -9.52
CA ILE A 101 0.68 14.56 -8.06
C ILE A 101 -0.57 13.80 -7.64
N GLY A 102 -1.74 14.13 -8.18
CA GLY A 102 -3.00 13.45 -7.88
C GLY A 102 -3.01 11.99 -8.35
N GLY A 103 -2.59 11.72 -9.58
CA GLY A 103 -2.45 10.37 -10.14
C GLY A 103 -1.43 9.57 -9.34
N VAL A 104 -0.20 10.06 -9.20
CA VAL A 104 0.86 9.43 -8.40
C VAL A 104 0.43 9.21 -6.95
N SER A 105 -0.36 10.08 -6.33
CA SER A 105 -0.82 9.84 -4.94
C SER A 105 -2.03 8.90 -4.82
N THR A 106 -2.84 8.74 -5.86
CA THR A 106 -4.06 7.91 -5.84
C THR A 106 -3.87 6.55 -6.50
N THR A 107 -3.00 6.44 -7.51
CA THR A 107 -2.68 5.20 -8.24
C THR A 107 -1.39 4.53 -7.78
N ILE A 108 -0.69 5.08 -6.78
CA ILE A 108 0.47 4.42 -6.18
C ILE A 108 0.07 3.81 -4.83
N PRO A 109 -0.55 2.62 -4.86
CA PRO A 109 -0.08 1.49 -4.11
C PRO A 109 0.80 0.66 -5.06
N PHE A 110 1.97 1.18 -5.49
CA PHE A 110 2.82 0.49 -6.49
C PHE A 110 3.21 -0.94 -6.06
N ASP A 111 3.13 -1.26 -4.77
CA ASP A 111 3.71 -2.49 -4.25
C ASP A 111 2.69 -3.50 -3.70
N LYS A 112 1.41 -3.12 -3.46
CA LYS A 112 0.42 -4.05 -2.88
C LYS A 112 -0.04 -5.12 -3.89
N ASN A 113 0.03 -4.84 -5.18
CA ASN A 113 -0.52 -5.71 -6.23
C ASN A 113 0.49 -6.71 -6.81
N ASN A 114 1.79 -6.54 -6.57
CA ASN A 114 2.82 -7.41 -7.18
C ASN A 114 2.70 -8.88 -6.78
N PHE A 115 2.29 -9.15 -5.54
CA PHE A 115 2.01 -10.51 -5.06
C PHE A 115 0.53 -10.91 -5.16
N ARG A 116 -0.32 -10.06 -5.78
CA ARG A 116 -1.74 -10.36 -6.06
C ARG A 116 -1.97 -10.85 -7.49
N GLU A 117 -0.97 -10.72 -8.35
CA GLU A 117 -0.94 -11.22 -9.72
C GLU A 117 -0.03 -12.45 -9.77
N GLU A 118 -0.51 -13.54 -10.36
CA GLU A 118 0.21 -14.84 -10.40
C GLU A 118 1.53 -14.75 -11.18
N GLU A 119 1.49 -14.19 -12.38
CA GLU A 119 2.66 -14.03 -13.24
C GLU A 119 3.77 -13.22 -12.56
N LYS A 120 3.39 -12.10 -11.91
CA LYS A 120 4.35 -11.28 -11.17
C LYS A 120 4.89 -12.01 -9.95
N ALA A 121 4.04 -12.64 -9.14
CA ALA A 121 4.51 -13.37 -7.96
C ALA A 121 5.50 -14.48 -8.34
N GLU A 122 5.23 -15.20 -9.42
CA GLU A 122 6.12 -16.23 -9.95
C GLU A 122 7.45 -15.63 -10.45
N GLU A 123 7.42 -14.63 -11.33
CA GLU A 123 8.61 -13.94 -11.86
C GLU A 123 9.54 -13.48 -10.73
N ILE A 124 8.94 -12.85 -9.73
CA ILE A 124 9.60 -12.34 -8.54
C ILE A 124 10.34 -13.45 -7.78
N MET A 125 9.67 -14.57 -7.51
CA MET A 125 10.25 -15.66 -6.73
C MET A 125 11.27 -16.45 -7.54
N THR A 126 11.03 -16.65 -8.83
CA THR A 126 11.97 -17.33 -9.73
C THR A 126 13.28 -16.54 -9.89
N SER A 127 13.26 -15.21 -9.80
CA SER A 127 14.46 -14.38 -9.90
C SER A 127 15.58 -14.75 -8.90
N LEU A 128 15.22 -15.32 -7.74
CA LEU A 128 16.19 -15.80 -6.75
C LEU A 128 16.99 -16.99 -7.30
N SER A 129 16.28 -17.97 -7.89
CA SER A 129 16.89 -19.17 -8.47
C SER A 129 17.79 -18.85 -9.66
N GLU A 130 17.61 -17.69 -10.30
CA GLU A 130 18.40 -17.25 -11.44
C GLU A 130 19.69 -16.51 -11.06
N LEU A 131 19.88 -16.16 -9.78
CA LEU A 131 21.10 -15.51 -9.32
C LEU A 131 22.32 -16.38 -9.63
N LYS A 132 23.38 -15.79 -10.18
CA LYS A 132 24.58 -16.50 -10.64
C LYS A 132 25.17 -17.48 -9.61
N LEU A 133 25.09 -17.17 -8.33
CA LEU A 133 25.61 -18.00 -7.23
C LEU A 133 24.71 -19.19 -6.87
N LEU A 134 23.43 -19.10 -7.20
CA LEU A 134 22.37 -20.04 -6.83
C LEU A 134 21.86 -20.86 -8.03
N LYS A 135 22.08 -20.37 -9.25
CA LYS A 135 21.59 -20.98 -10.49
C LYS A 135 22.00 -22.44 -10.63
N GLY A 136 20.99 -23.29 -10.85
CA GLY A 136 21.17 -24.74 -11.03
C GLY A 136 21.46 -25.50 -9.74
N LYS A 137 21.28 -24.89 -8.56
CA LYS A 137 21.43 -25.55 -7.27
C LYS A 137 20.06 -25.80 -6.64
N ASN A 138 19.93 -26.90 -5.90
CA ASN A 138 18.74 -27.17 -5.10
C ASN A 138 18.70 -26.22 -3.89
N LEU A 139 17.89 -25.17 -3.98
CA LEU A 139 17.74 -24.20 -2.90
C LEU A 139 16.81 -24.74 -1.82
N GLN A 140 17.28 -24.75 -0.59
CA GLN A 140 16.53 -25.21 0.57
C GLN A 140 16.00 -24.00 1.32
N LEU A 141 14.67 -23.83 1.33
CA LEU A 141 13.98 -22.73 1.98
C LEU A 141 13.76 -23.04 3.47
N ILE A 142 14.04 -22.06 4.33
CA ILE A 142 13.76 -22.07 5.77
C ILE A 142 12.47 -21.31 6.08
N SER A 143 12.27 -20.16 5.43
CA SER A 143 11.04 -19.39 5.56
C SER A 143 10.91 -18.36 4.45
N PHE A 144 9.68 -17.99 4.14
CA PHE A 144 9.37 -16.81 3.35
C PHE A 144 8.46 -15.89 4.14
N SER A 145 8.67 -14.58 4.04
CA SER A 145 7.76 -13.60 4.60
C SER A 145 7.61 -12.41 3.67
N PHE A 146 6.37 -12.06 3.35
CA PHE A 146 5.98 -10.90 2.58
C PHE A 146 5.21 -9.95 3.49
N HIS A 147 5.73 -8.74 3.68
CA HIS A 147 5.18 -7.74 4.57
C HIS A 147 4.56 -6.63 3.74
N ILE A 148 3.29 -6.35 3.98
CA ILE A 148 2.55 -5.26 3.34
C ILE A 148 2.35 -4.16 4.40
N ARG A 149 3.17 -3.10 4.35
CA ARG A 149 2.95 -1.87 5.11
C ARG A 149 2.69 -0.73 4.10
N ASN A 150 1.56 -0.02 4.03
CA ASN A 150 0.47 0.16 4.99
C ASN A 150 -0.69 1.05 4.40
N VAL A 151 -1.77 1.32 5.14
CA VAL A 151 -2.95 2.05 4.61
C VAL A 151 -2.97 3.59 4.82
N PRO A 152 -2.38 4.20 5.87
CA PRO A 152 -2.26 5.68 5.91
C PRO A 152 -0.87 6.28 6.20
N LEU A 153 0.23 5.52 6.02
CA LEU A 153 1.67 5.87 6.09
C LEU A 153 2.40 5.33 7.35
N LYS A 154 3.21 4.26 7.20
CA LYS A 154 4.44 3.88 7.92
C LYS A 154 4.81 2.38 7.74
N SER A 155 5.72 1.96 6.86
CA SER A 155 6.01 2.25 5.46
C SER A 155 6.76 1.01 4.95
N GLY A 156 6.44 0.59 3.74
CA GLY A 156 7.26 -0.28 2.90
C GLY A 156 6.71 -1.69 2.75
N VAL A 157 6.46 -2.08 1.51
CA VAL A 157 6.25 -3.48 1.13
C VAL A 157 7.63 -4.09 0.93
N TYR A 158 7.87 -5.27 1.50
CA TYR A 158 9.10 -6.01 1.27
C TYR A 158 8.84 -7.50 1.40
N ALA A 159 9.64 -8.32 0.73
CA ALA A 159 9.67 -9.76 0.94
C ALA A 159 11.06 -10.18 1.40
N VAL A 160 11.11 -11.25 2.18
CA VAL A 160 12.36 -11.87 2.62
C VAL A 160 12.22 -13.38 2.46
N THR A 161 13.17 -13.97 1.76
CA THR A 161 13.35 -15.42 1.67
C THR A 161 14.59 -15.78 2.49
N ARG A 162 14.47 -16.73 3.39
CA ARG A 162 15.61 -17.31 4.12
C ARG A 162 15.88 -18.69 3.56
N VAL A 163 17.11 -18.92 3.11
CA VAL A 163 17.52 -20.18 2.50
C VAL A 163 18.81 -20.68 3.13
N ILE A 164 19.05 -21.99 3.06
CA ILE A 164 20.38 -22.54 3.28
C ILE A 164 21.17 -22.35 1.99
N ASN A 165 22.30 -21.65 2.09
CA ASN A 165 23.20 -21.43 0.97
C ASN A 165 23.82 -22.78 0.57
N PRO A 166 23.58 -23.26 -0.66
CA PRO A 166 24.06 -24.58 -1.11
C PRO A 166 25.58 -24.65 -1.32
N THR A 167 26.32 -23.57 -1.03
CA THR A 167 27.78 -23.48 -1.16
C THR A 167 28.47 -23.42 0.18
N THR A 168 27.86 -22.75 1.17
CA THR A 168 28.46 -22.52 2.49
C THR A 168 27.76 -23.30 3.60
N ASP A 169 26.61 -23.91 3.32
CA ASP A 169 25.70 -24.54 4.28
C ASP A 169 25.24 -23.60 5.42
N LEU A 170 25.38 -22.29 5.20
CA LEU A 170 24.93 -21.25 6.12
C LEU A 170 23.57 -20.68 5.70
N GLN A 171 22.84 -20.11 6.65
CA GLN A 171 21.60 -19.40 6.35
C GLN A 171 21.91 -18.04 5.69
N ASP A 172 21.31 -17.81 4.53
CA ASP A 172 21.29 -16.52 3.85
C ASP A 172 19.89 -15.91 3.86
N GLU A 173 19.81 -14.58 3.91
CA GLU A 173 18.57 -13.82 3.72
C GLU A 173 18.60 -13.06 2.39
N TYR A 174 17.60 -13.30 1.55
CA TYR A 174 17.40 -12.59 0.28
C TYR A 174 16.19 -11.68 0.41
N TRP A 175 16.45 -10.38 0.34
CA TRP A 175 15.47 -9.32 0.48
C TRP A 175 15.02 -8.84 -0.90
N TYR A 176 13.72 -8.66 -1.08
CA TYR A 176 13.12 -8.17 -2.31
C TYR A 176 12.36 -6.88 -2.07
N TRP A 177 12.45 -5.97 -3.04
CA TRP A 177 11.83 -4.63 -3.03
C TRP A 177 11.92 -3.94 -1.67
N SER A 178 13.11 -3.56 -1.22
CA SER A 178 13.18 -2.55 -0.16
C SER A 178 12.64 -1.24 -0.75
N THR A 179 11.37 -0.96 -0.50
CA THR A 179 10.64 0.27 -0.88
C THR A 179 11.25 1.57 -0.34
N ASN A 180 12.38 1.49 0.36
CA ASN A 180 13.25 2.61 0.65
C ASN A 180 14.51 2.58 -0.24
N PRO A 181 14.57 3.34 -1.35
CA PRO A 181 15.77 3.45 -2.18
C PRO A 181 16.96 4.08 -1.45
N LEU A 182 16.75 4.71 -0.28
CA LEU A 182 17.78 5.34 0.55
C LEU A 182 18.25 4.47 1.72
N MET A 183 17.50 3.43 2.09
CA MET A 183 17.95 2.47 3.08
C MET A 183 18.05 1.09 2.44
N LYS A 184 19.22 0.80 1.86
CA LYS A 184 19.68 -0.58 1.75
C LYS A 184 19.89 -1.09 3.18
N TRP A 185 18.83 -1.60 3.81
CA TRP A 185 18.96 -2.41 5.01
C TRP A 185 19.62 -3.72 4.58
N ARG A 186 20.95 -3.70 4.47
CA ARG A 186 21.76 -4.90 4.56
C ARG A 186 21.91 -5.13 6.05
N LYS A 187 21.22 -6.13 6.60
CA LYS A 187 21.65 -6.65 7.89
C LYS A 187 23.06 -7.16 7.67
N ASP A 188 24.01 -6.74 8.49
CA ASP A 188 25.33 -7.35 8.50
C ASP A 188 25.12 -8.86 8.73
N ALA A 189 25.90 -9.67 8.01
CA ALA A 189 25.80 -11.12 8.06
C ALA A 189 26.23 -11.58 9.46
N ASP A 190 25.29 -11.54 10.41
CA ASP A 190 25.51 -12.19 11.70
C ASP A 190 25.39 -13.70 11.46
N GLU A 191 26.54 -14.37 11.48
CA GLU A 191 26.67 -15.82 11.43
C GLU A 191 26.13 -16.44 12.72
N PHE A 192 24.81 -16.57 12.83
CA PHE A 192 24.18 -17.33 13.90
C PHE A 192 23.96 -18.78 13.43
N PRO A 193 24.60 -19.79 14.05
CA PRO A 193 24.28 -21.18 13.80
C PRO A 193 22.90 -21.48 14.38
N ILE A 194 21.89 -21.58 13.52
CA ILE A 194 20.53 -21.97 13.88
C ILE A 194 20.42 -23.48 13.66
N PRO A 195 19.87 -24.27 14.60
CA PRO A 195 19.67 -25.70 14.41
C PRO A 195 18.83 -25.94 13.14
N ALA A 196 19.17 -26.99 12.39
CA ALA A 196 18.49 -27.35 11.14
C ALA A 196 16.98 -27.43 11.35
N GLN A 197 16.28 -26.34 11.03
CA GLN A 197 14.83 -26.35 10.88
C GLN A 197 14.51 -27.24 9.69
N LYS A 198 13.32 -27.85 9.68
CA LYS A 198 12.83 -28.52 8.47
C LYS A 198 12.92 -27.50 7.32
N THR A 199 13.61 -27.87 6.25
CA THR A 199 13.63 -27.09 5.01
C THR A 199 12.64 -27.69 4.03
N ILE A 200 12.25 -26.90 3.03
CA ILE A 200 11.50 -27.35 1.86
C ILE A 200 12.29 -26.95 0.62
N SER A 201 12.24 -27.77 -0.43
CA SER A 201 12.89 -27.37 -1.68
C SER A 201 12.14 -26.17 -2.27
N PHE A 202 12.89 -25.17 -2.75
CA PHE A 202 12.31 -23.99 -3.37
C PHE A 202 11.46 -24.33 -4.61
N ASP A 203 11.80 -25.42 -5.31
CA ASP A 203 11.11 -25.91 -6.50
C ASP A 203 9.85 -26.73 -6.18
N GLU A 204 9.67 -27.18 -4.93
CA GLU A 204 8.45 -27.87 -4.47
C GLU A 204 7.32 -26.88 -4.15
N ILE A 205 7.60 -25.58 -4.12
CA ILE A 205 6.62 -24.54 -3.81
C ILE A 205 6.07 -23.96 -5.12
N ASP A 206 4.75 -24.09 -5.32
CA ASP A 206 4.06 -23.31 -6.34
C ASP A 206 3.84 -21.88 -5.85
N TRP A 207 4.70 -20.96 -6.27
CA TRP A 207 4.65 -19.55 -5.84
C TRP A 207 3.38 -18.81 -6.29
N LYS A 208 2.57 -19.38 -7.20
CA LYS A 208 1.22 -18.86 -7.55
C LYS A 208 0.23 -18.96 -6.39
N VAL A 209 0.56 -19.75 -5.37
CA VAL A 209 -0.24 -19.88 -4.16
C VAL A 209 -0.36 -18.56 -3.39
N ILE A 210 0.63 -17.66 -3.45
CA ILE A 210 0.62 -16.39 -2.71
C ILE A 210 -0.60 -15.52 -3.10
N PRO A 211 -0.81 -15.17 -4.40
CA PRO A 211 -2.02 -14.49 -4.83
C PRO A 211 -3.31 -15.20 -4.44
N LYS A 212 -3.33 -16.53 -4.51
CA LYS A 212 -4.51 -17.36 -4.18
C LYS A 212 -4.90 -17.21 -2.71
N VAL A 213 -3.96 -17.39 -1.78
CA VAL A 213 -4.25 -17.28 -0.34
C VAL A 213 -4.61 -15.85 0.06
N ILE A 214 -4.04 -14.83 -0.59
CA ILE A 214 -4.42 -13.43 -0.38
C ILE A 214 -5.88 -13.20 -0.80
N LYS A 215 -6.26 -13.61 -2.02
CA LYS A 215 -7.64 -13.43 -2.53
C LYS A 215 -8.68 -14.20 -1.72
N GLU A 216 -8.36 -15.44 -1.33
CA GLU A 216 -9.24 -16.26 -0.49
C GLU A 216 -9.41 -15.64 0.90
N THR A 217 -8.33 -15.13 1.51
CA THR A 217 -8.39 -14.38 2.77
C THR A 217 -9.30 -13.17 2.65
N GLU A 218 -9.11 -12.36 1.60
CA GLU A 218 -9.92 -11.16 1.35
C GLU A 218 -11.41 -11.49 1.22
N HIS A 219 -11.74 -12.55 0.48
CA HIS A 219 -13.11 -13.03 0.34
C HIS A 219 -13.70 -13.52 1.67
N ARG A 220 -12.93 -14.22 2.51
CA ARG A 220 -13.39 -14.69 3.83
C ARG A 220 -13.62 -13.55 4.80
N VAL A 221 -12.69 -12.61 4.89
CA VAL A 221 -12.83 -11.44 5.78
C VAL A 221 -13.99 -10.54 5.35
N SER A 222 -14.27 -10.42 4.04
CA SER A 222 -15.40 -9.63 3.56
C SER A 222 -16.77 -10.11 4.06
N LYS A 223 -16.85 -11.33 4.62
CA LYS A 223 -18.06 -11.90 5.24
C LYS A 223 -18.17 -11.60 6.73
N LEU A 224 -17.14 -11.01 7.34
CA LEU A 224 -17.15 -10.56 8.73
C LEU A 224 -17.67 -9.13 8.78
N ASP A 225 -18.52 -8.80 9.75
CA ASP A 225 -18.97 -7.43 10.05
C ASP A 225 -17.86 -6.60 10.73
N THR A 226 -16.65 -6.62 10.16
CA THR A 226 -15.46 -5.97 10.71
C THR A 226 -14.73 -5.21 9.61
N TYR A 227 -14.33 -3.97 9.90
CA TYR A 227 -13.55 -3.18 8.94
C TYR A 227 -12.20 -3.86 8.61
N TYR A 228 -11.95 -4.03 7.32
CA TYR A 228 -10.78 -4.72 6.78
C TYR A 228 -9.89 -3.78 5.95
N PRO A 229 -8.77 -3.28 6.51
CA PRO A 229 -7.80 -2.47 5.76
C PRO A 229 -6.97 -3.28 4.75
N GLY A 230 -6.83 -4.60 4.95
CA GLY A 230 -6.06 -5.47 4.05
C GLY A 230 -5.20 -6.51 4.77
N VAL A 231 -4.59 -7.39 3.97
CA VAL A 231 -3.49 -8.27 4.39
C VAL A 231 -2.30 -7.41 4.84
N SER A 232 -1.77 -7.70 6.02
CA SER A 232 -0.54 -7.09 6.56
C SER A 232 0.70 -7.93 6.26
N ILE A 233 0.57 -9.26 6.24
CA ILE A 233 1.71 -10.16 6.12
C ILE A 233 1.28 -11.51 5.54
N VAL A 234 2.16 -12.13 4.75
CA VAL A 234 2.06 -13.52 4.31
C VAL A 234 3.34 -14.23 4.72
N ILE A 235 3.24 -15.34 5.44
CA ILE A 235 4.39 -16.11 5.93
C ILE A 235 4.26 -17.55 5.43
N LEU A 236 5.34 -18.11 4.89
CA LEU A 236 5.52 -19.55 4.76
C LEU A 236 6.49 -20.01 5.85
N GLY A 237 6.04 -20.97 6.66
CA GLY A 237 6.85 -21.54 7.73
C GLY A 237 6.39 -22.93 8.14
N ASP A 238 7.24 -23.59 8.92
CA ASP A 238 6.95 -24.88 9.53
C ASP A 238 5.97 -24.73 10.71
N ALA A 239 4.86 -25.46 10.66
CA ALA A 239 3.90 -25.57 11.76
C ALA A 239 4.10 -26.85 12.58
N GLY A 240 5.30 -27.43 12.56
CA GLY A 240 5.71 -28.64 13.27
C GLY A 240 5.57 -29.89 12.42
N ASP A 241 4.37 -30.15 11.91
CA ASP A 241 4.05 -31.39 11.18
C ASP A 241 4.03 -31.20 9.66
N ARG A 242 3.77 -29.97 9.22
CA ARG A 242 3.60 -29.59 7.82
C ARG A 242 3.98 -28.13 7.62
N TRP A 243 4.34 -27.78 6.39
CA TRP A 243 4.48 -26.39 5.98
C TRP A 243 3.12 -25.75 5.77
N THR A 244 2.99 -24.49 6.19
CA THR A 244 1.75 -23.74 6.06
C THR A 244 1.99 -22.30 5.65
N TRP A 245 1.03 -21.75 4.92
CA TRP A 245 0.95 -20.32 4.68
C TRP A 245 0.09 -19.68 5.75
N THR A 246 0.60 -18.63 6.39
CA THR A 246 -0.15 -17.80 7.33
C THR A 246 -0.34 -16.42 6.72
N VAL A 247 -1.59 -16.01 6.53
CA VAL A 247 -1.97 -14.68 6.03
C VAL A 247 -2.51 -13.86 7.19
N GLY A 248 -1.73 -12.88 7.63
CA GLY A 248 -2.11 -11.95 8.68
C GLY A 248 -2.89 -10.77 8.12
N ILE A 249 -3.95 -10.40 8.84
CA ILE A 249 -4.88 -9.33 8.51
C ILE A 249 -4.67 -8.18 9.49
N GLN A 250 -4.60 -6.97 8.96
CA GLN A 250 -4.40 -5.79 9.77
C GLN A 250 -5.71 -5.29 10.39
N ASP A 251 -5.68 -4.80 11.63
CA ASP A 251 -6.75 -4.01 12.22
C ASP A 251 -6.63 -2.52 11.85
N VAL A 252 -7.64 -1.73 12.23
CA VAL A 252 -7.68 -0.26 12.05
C VAL A 252 -6.52 0.48 12.73
N ARG A 253 -5.86 -0.14 13.71
CA ARG A 253 -4.72 0.42 14.46
C ARG A 253 -3.37 0.00 13.89
N GLY A 254 -3.36 -0.79 12.82
CA GLY A 254 -2.15 -1.21 12.13
C GLY A 254 -1.49 -2.47 12.69
N ARG A 255 -2.15 -3.21 13.59
CA ARG A 255 -1.65 -4.48 14.16
C ARG A 255 -2.22 -5.66 13.39
N THR A 256 -1.50 -6.78 13.33
CA THR A 256 -2.11 -8.03 12.85
C THR A 256 -3.07 -8.55 13.92
N SER A 257 -4.35 -8.71 13.59
CA SER A 257 -5.42 -9.06 14.54
C SER A 257 -6.15 -10.37 14.22
N LEU A 258 -5.95 -10.89 13.01
CA LEU A 258 -6.48 -12.18 12.57
C LEU A 258 -5.46 -12.81 11.64
N ASN A 259 -5.23 -14.10 11.80
CA ASN A 259 -4.32 -14.89 10.99
C ASN A 259 -5.09 -16.06 10.41
N MET A 260 -5.10 -16.18 9.09
CA MET A 260 -5.67 -17.34 8.39
C MET A 260 -4.55 -18.28 7.97
N VAL A 261 -4.72 -19.57 8.22
CA VAL A 261 -3.74 -20.62 7.96
C VAL A 261 -4.20 -21.47 6.78
N TYR A 262 -3.29 -21.74 5.87
CA TYR A 262 -3.50 -22.52 4.65
C TYR A 262 -2.43 -23.62 4.52
N ASP A 263 -2.77 -24.73 3.86
CA ASP A 263 -1.78 -25.73 3.44
C ASP A 263 -0.90 -25.21 2.29
N LEU A 264 0.12 -25.98 1.89
CA LEU A 264 1.06 -25.62 0.84
C LEU A 264 0.38 -25.33 -0.51
N GLU A 265 -0.72 -26.01 -0.80
CA GLU A 265 -1.52 -25.86 -2.02
C GLU A 265 -2.49 -24.66 -1.94
N GLY A 266 -2.59 -24.00 -0.78
CA GLY A 266 -3.40 -22.81 -0.54
C GLY A 266 -4.86 -23.11 -0.18
N ASN A 267 -5.17 -24.29 0.33
CA ASN A 267 -6.47 -24.61 0.90
C ASN A 267 -6.52 -24.18 2.37
N TYR A 268 -7.64 -23.59 2.78
CA TYR A 268 -7.83 -23.10 4.14
C TYR A 268 -7.85 -24.23 5.17
N LEU A 269 -7.15 -24.04 6.29
CA LEU A 269 -7.06 -24.98 7.40
C LEU A 269 -7.74 -24.43 8.66
N SER A 270 -7.37 -23.23 9.09
CA SER A 270 -7.84 -22.64 10.36
C SER A 270 -7.60 -21.13 10.43
N GLU A 271 -8.05 -20.50 11.51
CA GLU A 271 -7.77 -19.10 11.82
C GLU A 271 -7.58 -18.89 13.33
N TRP A 272 -6.86 -17.83 13.70
CA TRP A 272 -6.65 -17.41 15.08
C TRP A 272 -6.38 -15.89 15.17
N SER A 273 -6.73 -15.28 16.31
CA SER A 273 -6.56 -13.85 16.60
C SER A 273 -5.43 -13.59 17.59
#